data_AF-A0A1V4UKP2-F1
#
_entry.id   AF-A0A1V4UKP2-F1
#
_cell.length_a   1.000
_cell.length_b   1.000
_cell.length_c   1.000
_cell.angle_alpha   90.00
_cell.angle_beta   90.00
_cell.angle_gamma   90.00
#
_symmetry.space_group_name_H-M   'P 1'
#
loop_
_entity.id
_entity.type
_entity.pdbx_description
1 polymer ?
#
loop_
_entity_poly.entity_id
_entity_poly.type
_entity_poly.pdbx_seq_one_letter_code
_entity_poly.pdbx_strand_id
1 'polypeptide(L)'
;MSNPIIDILNALGSLLRFGVIPFYTEMRSGQFNFLQILAAAFAGSGSAGVIIIYFRDKIRQIPLYFCNDHVILCGVNETTETLVQQFRDKKTKTVVIGAREDSYEAENIRRSSTVMLSGDPKNPAVLSLARLNKASSLLALTGSDGMNAEIALSAMKIREKRKGDPLTCILQINNTGLWKIIREQVLLPGSCPAVRVDFYNGPALGARYLLGSYFFPGVQTASAFAPLLIVVGAGSFGENIIAGASRKWFETRPLSVPLQVLLVDIRAREIKERLLMTYPCLGDTANIHAVSVDVRSAEFQSGSYLKSFGSYSSVLVFICLDDDTAGLTAALALSHHLVGRDARILVRMDHNPGLAALVKEMSPETVPIIPYNSLSFAARPDLVLGGIREILARAIHDQYLANKSPHDTGQNDAAMVPWDDLPERFRESNRLQAEGILEKLRAVGCDILPLTDWKATSFSFTPEEIEYLAEMEHVRWMEAMKTQGFSFGSIKDEQKKTHPSMVPYIELSESEKEKDRDTVRMIPYYLGLIDFQVYRPERNPADGAIPVGGRERE
;
A
#
# COMPACT_ATOMS: atom_id res chain seq x y z
N MET A 1 27.29 23.68 -8.84
CA MET A 1 28.33 23.73 -9.88
C MET A 1 28.21 22.46 -10.71
N SER A 2 27.89 22.57 -11.99
CA SER A 2 27.74 21.44 -12.90
C SER A 2 29.06 20.69 -13.02
N ASN A 3 29.00 19.36 -12.89
CA ASN A 3 30.17 18.51 -12.98
C ASN A 3 30.43 18.23 -14.47
N PRO A 4 31.53 18.71 -15.06
CA PRO A 4 31.78 18.63 -16.51
C PRO A 4 31.81 17.19 -17.03
N ILE A 5 32.04 16.21 -16.15
CA ILE A 5 31.98 14.78 -16.46
C ILE A 5 30.54 14.32 -16.73
N ILE A 6 29.55 14.86 -16.01
CA ILE A 6 28.13 14.50 -16.19
C ILE A 6 27.62 15.06 -17.52
N ASP A 7 28.05 16.26 -17.92
CA ASP A 7 27.67 16.86 -19.20
C ASP A 7 28.30 16.12 -20.38
N ILE A 8 29.53 15.63 -20.24
CA ILE A 8 30.20 14.78 -21.24
C ILE A 8 29.50 13.41 -21.35
N LEU A 9 29.08 12.81 -20.23
CA LEU A 9 28.35 11.54 -20.23
C LEU A 9 26.93 11.69 -20.81
N ASN A 10 26.27 12.83 -20.60
CA ASN A 10 24.99 13.15 -21.20
C ASN A 10 25.11 13.40 -22.71
N ALA A 11 26.17 14.08 -23.16
CA ALA A 11 26.47 14.28 -24.58
C ALA A 11 26.82 12.97 -25.30
N LEU A 12 27.63 12.10 -24.68
CA LEU A 12 27.86 10.74 -25.18
C LEU A 12 26.57 9.92 -25.18
N GLY A 13 25.73 10.08 -24.16
CA GLY A 13 24.42 9.45 -24.05
C GLY A 13 23.45 9.88 -25.15
N SER A 14 23.47 11.14 -25.59
CA SER A 14 22.62 11.62 -26.69
C SER A 14 23.12 11.14 -28.06
N LEU A 15 24.45 11.14 -28.26
CA LEU A 15 25.12 10.64 -29.47
C LEU A 15 24.85 9.14 -29.68
N LEU A 16 24.80 8.37 -28.59
CA LEU A 16 24.45 6.95 -28.57
C LEU A 16 22.94 6.67 -28.62
N ARG A 17 22.07 7.66 -28.35
CA ARG A 17 20.60 7.51 -28.34
C ARG A 17 19.94 7.77 -29.69
N PHE A 18 20.48 8.68 -30.52
CA PHE A 18 19.78 9.15 -31.72
C PHE A 18 20.59 9.05 -33.03
N GLY A 19 21.88 8.71 -32.98
CA GLY A 19 22.71 8.64 -34.19
C GLY A 19 22.89 9.99 -34.93
N VAL A 20 22.49 11.10 -34.33
CA VAL A 20 22.59 12.45 -34.88
C VAL A 20 23.35 13.32 -33.88
N ILE A 21 24.39 14.01 -34.36
CA ILE A 21 25.06 15.08 -33.61
C ILE A 21 24.16 16.31 -33.70
N PRO A 22 23.59 16.84 -32.59
CA PRO A 22 22.98 18.15 -32.64
C PRO A 22 24.12 19.16 -32.81
N PHE A 23 24.19 19.77 -34.00
CA PHE A 23 25.06 20.92 -34.23
C PHE A 23 24.52 22.09 -33.39
N TYR A 24 24.97 22.20 -32.15
CA TYR A 24 24.96 23.47 -31.45
C TYR A 24 26.04 24.35 -32.09
N THR A 25 25.61 25.26 -32.96
CA THR A 25 26.43 26.35 -33.48
C THR A 25 26.79 27.30 -32.34
N GLU A 26 27.87 26.99 -31.62
CA GLU A 26 28.78 27.92 -30.94
C GLU A 26 29.82 27.10 -30.13
N MET A 27 30.70 26.37 -30.82
CA MET A 27 31.89 25.79 -30.18
C MET A 27 33.15 26.23 -30.93
N ARG A 28 34.09 26.81 -30.16
CA ARG A 28 35.36 27.37 -30.61
C ARG A 28 36.19 26.36 -31.40
N SER A 29 36.87 26.89 -32.42
CA SER A 29 37.66 26.27 -33.50
C SER A 29 38.81 25.30 -33.15
N GLY A 30 38.80 24.64 -31.98
CA GLY A 30 39.84 23.69 -31.55
C GLY A 30 39.39 22.23 -31.35
N GLN A 31 38.09 21.93 -31.39
CA GLN A 31 37.55 20.58 -31.08
C GLN A 31 37.19 19.73 -32.31
N PHE A 32 37.41 20.24 -33.52
CA PHE A 32 37.02 19.57 -34.77
C PHE A 32 37.72 18.22 -35.01
N ASN A 33 38.95 18.02 -34.51
CA ASN A 33 39.73 16.82 -34.81
C ASN A 33 39.27 15.58 -34.02
N PHE A 34 38.79 15.72 -32.78
CA PHE A 34 38.48 14.55 -31.95
C PHE A 34 37.15 13.88 -32.34
N LEU A 35 36.13 14.68 -32.66
CA LEU A 35 34.82 14.18 -33.12
C LEU A 35 34.89 13.57 -34.52
N GLN A 36 35.72 14.11 -35.43
CA GLN A 36 35.92 13.51 -36.75
C GLN A 36 36.71 12.19 -36.69
N ILE A 37 37.70 12.08 -35.80
CA ILE A 37 38.43 10.82 -35.57
C ILE A 37 37.51 9.75 -34.97
N LEU A 38 36.64 10.12 -34.01
CA LEU A 38 35.62 9.22 -33.47
C LEU A 38 34.61 8.81 -34.56
N ALA A 39 34.09 9.75 -35.34
CA ALA A 39 33.15 9.45 -36.42
C ALA A 39 33.76 8.57 -37.52
N ALA A 40 35.03 8.79 -37.88
CA ALA A 40 35.77 7.97 -38.85
C ALA A 40 36.09 6.57 -38.29
N ALA A 41 36.41 6.45 -37.00
CA ALA A 41 36.56 5.16 -36.32
C ALA A 41 35.24 4.38 -36.24
N PHE A 42 34.10 5.07 -36.14
CA PHE A 42 32.76 4.47 -36.11
C PHE A 42 32.23 4.07 -37.50
N ALA A 43 32.56 4.81 -38.55
CA ALA A 43 32.09 4.50 -39.91
C ALA A 43 32.77 3.25 -40.53
N GLY A 44 33.96 2.88 -40.05
CA GLY A 44 34.79 1.84 -40.67
C GLY A 44 34.64 0.41 -40.13
N SER A 45 33.87 0.15 -39.07
CA SER A 45 33.81 -1.19 -38.47
C SER A 45 32.39 -1.63 -38.14
N GLY A 46 31.81 -2.48 -38.99
CA GLY A 46 30.55 -3.19 -38.70
C GLY A 46 30.60 -4.01 -37.39
N SER A 47 31.81 -4.28 -36.88
CA SER A 47 32.05 -4.90 -35.57
C SER A 47 31.91 -3.93 -34.37
N ALA A 48 32.10 -2.62 -34.54
CA ALA A 48 31.92 -1.65 -33.44
C ALA A 48 30.45 -1.53 -33.03
N GLY A 49 29.50 -1.62 -33.97
CA GLY A 49 28.07 -1.64 -33.65
C GLY A 49 27.67 -2.81 -32.74
N VAL A 50 28.23 -4.00 -32.99
CA VAL A 50 27.98 -5.21 -32.18
C VAL A 50 28.62 -5.08 -30.78
N ILE A 51 29.84 -4.54 -30.71
CA ILE A 51 30.54 -4.27 -29.45
C ILE A 51 29.79 -3.21 -28.62
N ILE A 52 29.28 -2.15 -29.24
CA ILE A 52 28.50 -1.10 -28.56
C ILE A 52 27.21 -1.67 -27.99
N ILE A 53 26.48 -2.53 -28.71
CA ILE A 53 25.27 -3.16 -28.18
C ILE A 53 25.60 -4.04 -26.96
N TYR A 54 26.70 -4.79 -27.01
CA TYR A 54 27.15 -5.60 -25.88
C TYR A 54 27.63 -4.77 -24.69
N PHE A 55 28.34 -3.66 -24.93
CA PHE A 55 28.82 -2.76 -23.87
C PHE A 55 27.75 -1.80 -23.35
N ARG A 56 26.70 -1.52 -24.12
CA ARG A 56 25.59 -0.62 -23.71
C ARG A 56 24.95 -1.09 -22.41
N ASP A 57 24.72 -2.40 -22.28
CA ASP A 57 24.15 -2.99 -21.08
C ASP A 57 25.12 -2.94 -19.88
N LYS A 58 26.43 -3.06 -20.13
CA LYS A 58 27.46 -2.96 -19.08
C LYS A 58 27.70 -1.51 -18.62
N ILE A 59 27.69 -0.54 -19.53
CA ILE A 59 27.83 0.89 -19.22
C ILE A 59 26.62 1.37 -18.38
N ARG A 60 25.42 0.87 -18.68
CA ARG A 60 24.20 1.17 -17.91
C ARG A 60 24.23 0.63 -16.47
N GLN A 61 25.10 -0.33 -16.17
CA GLN A 61 25.31 -0.85 -14.81
C GLN A 61 26.33 -0.03 -14.02
N ILE A 62 27.08 0.91 -14.63
CA ILE A 62 28.09 1.72 -13.93
C ILE A 62 27.51 2.53 -12.74
N PRO A 63 26.34 3.17 -12.84
CA PRO A 63 25.75 3.91 -11.72
C PRO A 63 25.55 3.07 -10.47
N LEU A 64 25.38 1.75 -10.63
CA LEU A 64 25.19 0.80 -9.52
C LEU A 64 26.42 0.76 -8.59
N TYR A 65 27.64 0.98 -9.09
CA TYR A 65 28.84 1.07 -8.24
C TYR A 65 28.82 2.27 -7.27
N PHE A 66 27.93 3.23 -7.50
CA PHE A 66 27.74 4.42 -6.66
C PHE A 66 26.37 4.46 -5.95
N CYS A 67 25.60 3.37 -6.01
CA CYS A 67 24.34 3.24 -5.30
C CYS A 67 24.58 2.83 -3.84
N ASN A 68 24.11 3.69 -2.94
CA ASN A 68 23.90 3.44 -1.52
C ASN A 68 22.54 4.07 -1.16
N ASP A 69 21.88 3.53 -0.14
CA ASP A 69 20.58 4.01 0.34
C ASP A 69 19.52 4.06 -0.77
N HIS A 70 19.50 3.01 -1.60
CA HIS A 70 18.62 2.88 -2.75
C HIS A 70 17.54 1.82 -2.52
N VAL A 71 16.46 1.92 -3.28
CA VAL A 71 15.35 0.94 -3.25
C VAL A 71 15.55 -0.08 -4.38
N ILE A 72 15.44 -1.37 -4.05
CA ILE A 72 15.43 -2.44 -5.04
C ILE A 72 13.98 -2.85 -5.29
N LEU A 73 13.55 -2.88 -6.56
CA LEU A 73 12.23 -3.37 -6.95
C LEU A 73 12.38 -4.64 -7.79
N CYS A 74 11.71 -5.71 -7.40
CA CYS A 74 11.72 -6.99 -8.10
C CYS A 74 10.38 -7.21 -8.80
N GLY A 75 10.44 -7.40 -10.11
CA GLY A 75 9.25 -7.49 -10.97
C GLY A 75 9.24 -6.38 -12.03
N VAL A 76 8.68 -6.70 -13.19
CA VAL A 76 8.45 -5.73 -14.27
C VAL A 76 6.96 -5.73 -14.51
N ASN A 77 6.30 -4.67 -14.05
CA ASN A 77 4.87 -4.45 -14.18
C ASN A 77 4.56 -2.97 -13.97
N GLU A 78 3.31 -2.60 -14.20
CA GLU A 78 2.85 -1.21 -14.12
C GLU A 78 2.98 -0.61 -12.71
N THR A 79 2.78 -1.41 -11.65
CA THR A 79 2.99 -0.96 -10.26
C THR A 79 4.45 -0.55 -10.06
N THR A 80 5.39 -1.36 -10.54
CA THR A 80 6.82 -1.07 -10.48
C THR A 80 7.18 0.15 -11.32
N GLU A 81 6.61 0.28 -12.52
CA GLU A 81 6.80 1.46 -13.37
C GLU A 81 6.37 2.75 -12.65
N THR A 82 5.15 2.75 -12.11
CA THR A 82 4.56 3.89 -11.39
C THR A 82 5.40 4.25 -10.17
N LEU A 83 5.82 3.25 -9.37
CA LEU A 83 6.69 3.48 -8.21
C LEU A 83 8.03 4.07 -8.61
N VAL A 84 8.66 3.57 -9.67
CA VAL A 84 9.94 4.07 -10.15
C VAL A 84 9.84 5.54 -10.58
N GLN A 85 8.75 5.93 -11.25
CA GLN A 85 8.51 7.33 -11.61
C GLN A 85 8.36 8.20 -10.35
N GLN A 86 7.55 7.79 -9.38
CA GLN A 86 7.35 8.55 -8.14
C GLN A 86 8.62 8.62 -7.27
N PHE A 87 9.43 7.56 -7.23
CA PHE A 87 10.73 7.58 -6.54
C PHE A 87 11.71 8.53 -7.22
N ARG A 88 11.70 8.60 -8.55
CA ARG A 88 12.51 9.57 -9.29
C ARG A 88 12.13 11.01 -8.94
N ASP A 89 10.83 11.31 -8.84
CA ASP A 89 10.36 12.65 -8.46
C ASP A 89 10.82 13.03 -7.05
N LYS A 90 10.87 12.06 -6.14
CA LYS A 90 11.43 12.19 -4.78
C LYS A 90 12.96 12.10 -4.71
N LYS A 91 13.65 12.00 -5.86
CA LYS A 91 15.11 11.83 -6.00
C LYS A 91 15.68 10.58 -5.31
N THR A 92 14.85 9.57 -5.07
CA THR A 92 15.26 8.27 -4.54
C THR A 92 15.82 7.41 -5.66
N LYS A 93 17.00 6.82 -5.44
CA LYS A 93 17.63 5.91 -6.42
C LYS A 93 16.91 4.56 -6.42
N THR A 94 16.63 4.03 -7.60
CA THR A 94 15.93 2.75 -7.77
C THR A 94 16.72 1.77 -8.63
N VAL A 95 16.81 0.52 -8.19
CA VAL A 95 17.36 -0.59 -8.97
C VAL A 95 16.25 -1.60 -9.22
N VAL A 96 15.89 -1.83 -10.47
CA VAL A 96 14.83 -2.78 -10.82
C VAL A 96 15.44 -4.09 -11.30
N ILE A 97 14.92 -5.23 -10.82
CA ILE A 97 15.33 -6.57 -11.25
C ILE A 97 14.16 -7.23 -11.97
N GLY A 98 14.39 -7.67 -13.20
CA GLY A 98 13.37 -8.30 -14.03
C GLY A 98 13.95 -9.20 -15.11
N ALA A 99 13.09 -10.02 -15.72
CA ALA A 99 13.45 -10.77 -16.91
C ALA A 99 13.81 -9.82 -18.07
N ARG A 100 14.62 -10.31 -19.02
CA ARG A 100 14.84 -9.63 -20.32
C ARG A 100 13.60 -9.81 -21.18
N GLU A 101 12.54 -9.13 -20.83
CA GLU A 101 11.40 -8.98 -21.72
C GLU A 101 11.48 -7.60 -22.37
N ASP A 102 11.25 -7.55 -23.67
CA ASP A 102 11.04 -6.30 -24.41
C ASP A 102 9.56 -5.91 -24.30
N SER A 103 9.11 -5.74 -23.05
CA SER A 103 7.79 -5.22 -22.75
C SER A 103 7.81 -3.68 -22.77
N TYR A 104 6.64 -3.07 -22.95
CA TYR A 104 6.50 -1.62 -22.92
C TYR A 104 6.89 -1.05 -21.54
N GLU A 105 6.48 -1.73 -20.48
CA GLU A 105 6.79 -1.40 -19.08
C GLU A 105 8.30 -1.51 -18.82
N ALA A 106 8.95 -2.54 -19.36
CA ALA A 106 10.40 -2.72 -19.23
C ALA A 106 11.15 -1.52 -19.84
N GLU A 107 10.72 -1.02 -20.98
CA GLU A 107 11.35 0.14 -21.63
C GLU A 107 11.10 1.44 -20.85
N ASN A 108 9.89 1.65 -20.34
CA ASN A 108 9.60 2.81 -19.49
C ASN A 108 10.38 2.76 -18.17
N ILE A 109 10.46 1.60 -17.54
CA ILE A 109 11.29 1.38 -16.35
C ILE A 109 12.77 1.62 -16.66
N ARG A 110 13.29 1.18 -17.81
CA ARG A 110 14.68 1.46 -18.23
C ARG A 110 14.94 2.96 -18.35
N ARG A 111 13.95 3.73 -18.81
CA ARG A 111 14.04 5.20 -18.93
C ARG A 111 13.92 5.90 -17.58
N SER A 112 13.19 5.30 -16.64
CA SER A 112 12.77 5.92 -15.37
C SER A 112 13.58 5.50 -14.14
N SER A 113 14.16 4.30 -14.14
CA SER A 113 14.97 3.78 -13.03
C SER A 113 16.41 4.32 -13.05
N THR A 114 17.12 4.15 -11.93
CA THR A 114 18.58 4.41 -11.91
C THR A 114 19.30 3.32 -12.69
N VAL A 115 18.93 2.05 -12.46
CA VAL A 115 19.48 0.88 -13.16
C VAL A 115 18.39 -0.20 -13.26
N MET A 116 18.26 -0.84 -14.42
CA MET A 116 17.49 -2.07 -14.58
C MET A 116 18.46 -3.24 -14.80
N LEU A 117 18.38 -4.26 -13.96
CA LEU A 117 19.14 -5.50 -14.03
C LEU A 117 18.28 -6.60 -14.63
N SER A 118 18.89 -7.33 -15.55
CA SER A 118 18.32 -8.52 -16.16
C SER A 118 18.69 -9.76 -15.35
N GLY A 119 17.71 -10.48 -14.83
CA GLY A 119 17.93 -11.73 -14.11
C GLY A 119 16.73 -12.18 -13.27
N ASP A 120 16.83 -13.39 -12.74
CA ASP A 120 15.84 -13.91 -11.79
C ASP A 120 16.05 -13.21 -10.42
N PRO A 121 15.05 -12.46 -9.91
CA PRO A 121 15.14 -11.77 -8.62
C PRO A 121 15.30 -12.72 -7.42
N LYS A 122 15.06 -14.02 -7.61
CA LYS A 122 15.29 -15.05 -6.60
C LYS A 122 16.75 -15.46 -6.47
N ASN A 123 17.56 -15.18 -7.49
CA ASN A 123 18.97 -15.57 -7.49
C ASN A 123 19.78 -14.66 -6.56
N PRO A 124 20.44 -15.21 -5.51
CA PRO A 124 21.23 -14.40 -4.57
C PRO A 124 22.37 -13.61 -5.24
N ALA A 125 22.92 -14.10 -6.36
CA ALA A 125 23.94 -13.40 -7.12
C ALA A 125 23.39 -12.11 -7.76
N VAL A 126 22.14 -12.14 -8.25
CA VAL A 126 21.49 -10.98 -8.86
C VAL A 126 21.12 -9.94 -7.79
N LEU A 127 20.62 -10.37 -6.63
CA LEU A 127 20.37 -9.48 -5.48
C LEU A 127 21.68 -8.85 -4.94
N SER A 128 22.76 -9.63 -4.92
CA SER A 128 24.09 -9.13 -4.55
C SER A 128 24.60 -8.11 -5.57
N LEU A 129 24.41 -8.39 -6.86
CA LEU A 129 24.70 -7.44 -7.95
C LEU A 129 23.84 -6.18 -7.83
N ALA A 130 22.59 -6.29 -7.38
CA ALA A 130 21.72 -5.14 -7.07
C ALA A 130 22.16 -4.35 -5.82
N ARG A 131 23.25 -4.77 -5.18
CA ARG A 131 23.78 -4.22 -3.92
C ARG A 131 22.74 -4.21 -2.80
N LEU A 132 22.08 -5.34 -2.59
CA LEU A 132 21.15 -5.55 -1.47
C LEU A 132 21.75 -5.09 -0.12
N ASN A 133 23.05 -5.32 0.09
CA ASN A 133 23.77 -4.90 1.30
C ASN A 133 23.94 -3.39 1.46
N LYS A 134 23.56 -2.56 0.48
CA LYS A 134 23.60 -1.10 0.56
C LYS A 134 22.23 -0.48 0.29
N ALA A 135 21.22 -1.31 0.04
CA ALA A 135 19.85 -0.87 -0.16
C ALA A 135 19.20 -0.51 1.17
N SER A 136 18.31 0.47 1.14
CA SER A 136 17.41 0.79 2.26
C SER A 136 16.24 -0.18 2.31
N SER A 137 15.69 -0.52 1.13
CA SER A 137 14.52 -1.37 1.02
C SER A 137 14.55 -2.28 -0.20
N LEU A 138 13.87 -3.43 -0.09
CA LEU A 138 13.61 -4.39 -1.15
C LEU A 138 12.08 -4.55 -1.30
N LEU A 139 11.56 -4.32 -2.50
CA LEU A 139 10.15 -4.48 -2.85
C LEU A 139 10.00 -5.69 -3.78
N ALA A 140 9.36 -6.76 -3.31
CA ALA A 140 9.02 -7.93 -4.11
C ALA A 140 7.59 -7.78 -4.65
N LEU A 141 7.49 -7.25 -5.87
CA LEU A 141 6.23 -6.86 -6.51
C LEU A 141 6.01 -7.69 -7.78
N THR A 142 6.27 -8.98 -7.74
CA THR A 142 6.00 -9.87 -8.87
C THR A 142 4.54 -10.30 -8.88
N GLY A 143 4.04 -10.80 -10.01
CA GLY A 143 2.67 -11.34 -10.13
C GLY A 143 2.41 -12.64 -9.34
N SER A 144 3.39 -13.15 -8.60
CA SER A 144 3.27 -14.40 -7.84
C SER A 144 3.66 -14.20 -6.37
N ASP A 145 2.70 -14.40 -5.46
CA ASP A 145 2.94 -14.36 -4.02
C ASP A 145 4.07 -15.33 -3.60
N GLY A 146 4.14 -16.51 -4.23
CA GLY A 146 5.20 -17.49 -3.99
C GLY A 146 6.58 -17.01 -4.41
N MET A 147 6.69 -16.37 -5.58
CA MET A 147 7.95 -15.75 -6.02
C MET A 147 8.36 -14.61 -5.09
N ASN A 148 7.40 -13.80 -4.63
CA ASN A 148 7.67 -12.73 -3.66
C ASN A 148 8.23 -13.28 -2.34
N ALA A 149 7.70 -14.40 -1.85
CA ALA A 149 8.23 -15.10 -0.68
C ALA A 149 9.66 -15.64 -0.91
N GLU A 150 9.94 -16.26 -2.06
CA GLU A 150 11.29 -16.77 -2.40
C GLU A 150 12.35 -15.64 -2.50
N ILE A 151 11.96 -14.46 -3.01
CA ILE A 151 12.81 -13.27 -3.04
C ILE A 151 13.18 -12.83 -1.62
N ALA A 152 12.19 -12.75 -0.72
CA ALA A 152 12.41 -12.36 0.67
C ALA A 152 13.32 -13.33 1.42
N LEU A 153 13.11 -14.65 1.25
CA LEU A 153 13.97 -15.68 1.83
C LEU A 153 15.42 -15.57 1.32
N SER A 154 15.60 -15.23 0.05
CA SER A 154 16.93 -15.03 -0.54
C SER A 154 17.62 -13.79 0.04
N ALA A 155 16.86 -12.72 0.28
CA ALA A 155 17.36 -11.52 0.95
C ALA A 155 17.77 -11.78 2.41
N MET A 156 16.98 -12.57 3.15
CA MET A 156 17.30 -12.99 4.52
C MET A 156 18.63 -13.76 4.57
N LYS A 157 18.84 -14.74 3.69
CA LYS A 157 20.08 -15.51 3.62
C LYS A 157 21.32 -14.64 3.36
N ILE A 158 21.20 -13.62 2.51
CA ILE A 158 22.32 -12.69 2.22
C ILE A 158 22.64 -11.83 3.45
N ARG A 159 21.61 -11.43 4.22
CA ARG A 159 21.76 -10.52 5.36
C ARG A 159 22.01 -11.20 6.71
N GLU A 160 21.81 -12.52 6.82
CA GLU A 160 21.94 -13.32 8.05
C GLU A 160 23.21 -13.03 8.86
N LYS A 161 24.35 -12.83 8.20
CA LYS A 161 25.66 -12.65 8.85
C LYS A 161 26.03 -11.20 9.18
N ARG A 162 25.14 -10.24 8.94
CA ARG A 162 25.49 -8.82 8.99
C ARG A 162 24.95 -8.12 10.22
N LYS A 163 25.80 -7.31 10.87
CA LYS A 163 25.42 -6.37 11.92
C LYS A 163 25.11 -5.00 11.31
N GLY A 164 24.05 -4.34 11.80
CA GLY A 164 23.58 -3.03 11.35
C GLY A 164 22.07 -2.99 11.17
N ASP A 165 21.55 -1.87 10.67
CA ASP A 165 20.10 -1.66 10.54
C ASP A 165 19.43 -2.73 9.65
N PRO A 166 18.25 -3.24 10.03
CA PRO A 166 17.55 -4.25 9.27
C PRO A 166 17.18 -3.72 7.88
N LEU A 167 17.26 -4.60 6.86
CA LEU A 167 16.71 -4.28 5.54
C LEU A 167 15.19 -4.37 5.61
N THR A 168 14.48 -3.33 5.18
CA THR A 168 13.03 -3.41 5.00
C THR A 168 12.72 -4.18 3.72
N CYS A 169 12.00 -5.28 3.82
CA CYS A 169 11.62 -6.15 2.71
C CYS A 169 10.10 -6.25 2.63
N ILE A 170 9.51 -5.83 1.52
CA ILE A 170 8.05 -5.69 1.39
C ILE A 170 7.57 -6.57 0.28
N LEU A 171 6.60 -7.42 0.59
CA LEU A 171 6.08 -8.42 -0.31
C LEU A 171 4.67 -8.04 -0.72
N GLN A 172 4.42 -8.00 -2.03
CA GLN A 172 3.06 -8.00 -2.51
C GLN A 172 2.44 -9.37 -2.24
N ILE A 173 1.35 -9.39 -1.46
CA ILE A 173 0.53 -10.58 -1.25
C ILE A 173 -0.91 -10.21 -1.60
N ASN A 174 -1.44 -10.91 -2.59
CA ASN A 174 -2.85 -10.80 -2.97
C ASN A 174 -3.71 -11.86 -2.27
N ASN A 175 -3.13 -13.01 -1.90
CA ASN A 175 -3.85 -14.10 -1.24
C ASN A 175 -3.89 -13.95 0.29
N THR A 176 -5.07 -13.67 0.83
CA THR A 176 -5.33 -13.57 2.28
C THR A 176 -5.07 -14.88 3.04
N GLY A 177 -5.03 -16.03 2.37
CA GLY A 177 -4.69 -17.33 2.96
C GLY A 177 -3.25 -17.43 3.49
N LEU A 178 -2.35 -16.51 3.11
CA LEU A 178 -0.96 -16.45 3.58
C LEU A 178 -0.78 -15.67 4.90
N TRP A 179 -1.88 -15.28 5.57
CA TRP A 179 -1.87 -14.48 6.79
C TRP A 179 -1.03 -15.04 7.94
N LYS A 180 -0.81 -16.36 8.01
CA LYS A 180 0.06 -16.96 9.05
C LYS A 180 1.50 -16.46 8.93
N ILE A 181 1.97 -16.19 7.71
CA ILE A 181 3.29 -15.61 7.46
C ILE A 181 3.29 -14.13 7.88
N ILE A 182 2.19 -13.41 7.60
CA ILE A 182 1.99 -12.01 8.02
C ILE A 182 2.05 -11.88 9.54
N ARG A 183 1.34 -12.76 10.26
CA ARG A 183 1.27 -12.79 11.72
C ARG A 183 2.64 -12.91 12.38
N GLU A 184 3.46 -13.86 11.94
CA GLU A 184 4.73 -14.17 12.64
C GLU A 184 5.91 -13.28 12.22
N GLN A 185 5.85 -12.62 11.05
CA GLN A 185 6.99 -11.87 10.51
C GLN A 185 6.85 -10.34 10.59
N VAL A 186 5.62 -9.79 10.54
CA VAL A 186 5.41 -8.32 10.57
C VAL A 186 5.15 -7.80 11.97
N LEU A 187 4.24 -8.45 12.70
CA LEU A 187 3.75 -7.96 13.99
C LEU A 187 4.55 -8.51 15.18
N LEU A 188 5.58 -9.33 14.91
CA LEU A 188 6.58 -9.79 15.87
C LEU A 188 7.98 -9.73 15.26
N PRO A 189 8.54 -8.53 15.04
CA PRO A 189 9.87 -8.36 14.48
C PRO A 189 10.96 -8.71 15.52
N GLY A 190 11.08 -10.00 15.84
CA GLY A 190 12.15 -10.56 16.69
C GLY A 190 12.85 -11.78 16.06
N SER A 191 12.28 -12.35 15.00
CA SER A 191 12.75 -13.61 14.40
C SER A 191 14.01 -13.45 13.53
N CYS A 192 14.24 -12.26 12.95
CA CYS A 192 15.44 -11.98 12.16
C CYS A 192 15.87 -10.51 12.31
N PRO A 193 16.90 -10.18 13.11
CA PRO A 193 17.33 -8.79 13.31
C PRO A 193 17.93 -8.14 12.05
N ALA A 194 18.21 -8.92 11.00
CA ALA A 194 18.88 -8.43 9.80
C ALA A 194 17.93 -8.02 8.66
N VAL A 195 16.69 -8.53 8.65
CA VAL A 195 15.66 -8.22 7.65
C VAL A 195 14.32 -8.09 8.34
N ARG A 196 13.66 -6.95 8.12
CA ARG A 196 12.28 -6.71 8.55
C ARG A 196 11.36 -6.98 7.37
N VAL A 197 10.38 -7.87 7.53
CA VAL A 197 9.42 -8.19 6.47
C VAL A 197 8.12 -7.44 6.72
N ASP A 198 7.55 -6.87 5.66
CA ASP A 198 6.21 -6.31 5.66
C ASP A 198 5.45 -6.73 4.39
N PHE A 199 4.14 -6.49 4.35
CA PHE A 199 3.25 -6.86 3.27
C PHE A 199 2.50 -5.68 2.70
N TYR A 200 2.12 -5.84 1.44
CA TYR A 200 1.40 -4.86 0.69
C TYR A 200 0.32 -5.55 -0.14
N ASN A 201 -0.92 -5.05 -0.03
CA ASN A 201 -2.06 -5.47 -0.86
C ASN A 201 -2.60 -4.26 -1.61
N GLY A 202 -2.07 -4.05 -2.83
CA GLY A 202 -2.42 -2.92 -3.68
C GLY A 202 -3.92 -2.83 -3.98
N PRO A 203 -4.56 -3.92 -4.43
CA PRO A 203 -6.00 -3.92 -4.70
C PRO A 203 -6.86 -3.53 -3.50
N ALA A 204 -6.55 -4.03 -2.30
CA ALA A 204 -7.28 -3.68 -1.09
C ALA A 204 -7.13 -2.19 -0.71
N LEU A 205 -5.91 -1.66 -0.83
CA LEU A 205 -5.62 -0.24 -0.55
C LEU A 205 -6.33 0.70 -1.52
N GLY A 206 -6.25 0.41 -2.83
CA GLY A 206 -6.93 1.21 -3.84
C GLY A 206 -8.46 1.17 -3.67
N ALA A 207 -9.03 -0.01 -3.38
CA ALA A 207 -10.46 -0.16 -3.12
C ALA A 207 -10.91 0.69 -1.92
N ARG A 208 -10.16 0.65 -0.81
CA ARG A 208 -10.44 1.44 0.38
C ARG A 208 -10.46 2.94 0.09
N TYR A 209 -9.47 3.44 -0.64
CA TYR A 209 -9.38 4.85 -1.00
C TYR A 209 -10.59 5.30 -1.85
N LEU A 210 -10.95 4.51 -2.86
CA LEU A 210 -12.08 4.83 -3.73
C LEU A 210 -13.42 4.80 -2.97
N LEU A 211 -13.63 3.78 -2.13
CA LEU A 211 -14.83 3.71 -1.31
C LEU A 211 -14.91 4.89 -0.34
N GLY A 212 -13.78 5.25 0.28
CA GLY A 212 -13.60 6.45 1.10
C GLY A 212 -14.02 7.75 0.40
N SER A 213 -13.65 7.88 -0.86
CA SER A 213 -13.83 9.11 -1.63
C SER A 213 -15.19 9.22 -2.31
N TYR A 214 -15.77 8.10 -2.75
CA TYR A 214 -16.94 8.12 -3.64
C TYR A 214 -18.17 7.41 -3.07
N PHE A 215 -17.98 6.31 -2.35
CA PHE A 215 -19.11 5.55 -1.82
C PHE A 215 -19.58 6.13 -0.48
N PHE A 216 -18.68 6.31 0.48
CA PHE A 216 -19.06 6.69 1.84
C PHE A 216 -19.67 8.11 1.98
N PRO A 217 -19.18 9.15 1.28
CA PRO A 217 -19.82 10.46 1.34
C PRO A 217 -21.27 10.45 0.82
N GLY A 218 -21.61 9.52 -0.09
CA GLY A 218 -22.97 9.34 -0.61
C GLY A 218 -23.91 8.52 0.27
N VAL A 219 -23.38 7.72 1.20
CA VAL A 219 -24.15 6.80 2.06
C VAL A 219 -24.74 7.51 3.31
N GLN A 220 -24.24 8.69 3.67
CA GLN A 220 -24.68 9.43 4.85
C GLN A 220 -26.09 10.05 4.75
N THR A 221 -26.74 10.03 3.58
CA THR A 221 -28.10 10.57 3.46
C THR A 221 -29.15 9.61 4.02
N ALA A 222 -30.04 10.14 4.86
CA ALA A 222 -31.18 9.49 5.53
C ALA A 222 -32.27 8.98 4.55
N SER A 223 -31.89 8.20 3.55
CA SER A 223 -32.82 7.58 2.60
C SER A 223 -33.34 6.25 3.13
N ALA A 224 -34.64 6.02 2.91
CA ALA A 224 -35.35 4.79 3.25
C ALA A 224 -34.91 3.58 2.42
N PHE A 225 -34.24 3.80 1.28
CA PHE A 225 -33.77 2.75 0.37
C PHE A 225 -32.25 2.64 0.34
N ALA A 226 -31.74 1.40 0.29
CA ALA A 226 -30.33 1.14 0.09
C ALA A 226 -29.88 1.59 -1.33
N PRO A 227 -28.63 2.09 -1.48
CA PRO A 227 -28.08 2.37 -2.79
C PRO A 227 -27.83 1.07 -3.56
N LEU A 228 -27.80 1.18 -4.89
CA LEU A 228 -27.37 0.11 -5.78
C LEU A 228 -25.90 0.28 -6.13
N LEU A 229 -25.07 -0.66 -5.67
CA LEU A 229 -23.67 -0.77 -6.05
C LEU A 229 -23.53 -1.72 -7.24
N ILE A 230 -23.07 -1.23 -8.38
CA ILE A 230 -22.80 -2.06 -9.56
C ILE A 230 -21.29 -2.24 -9.68
N VAL A 231 -20.80 -3.47 -9.71
CA VAL A 231 -19.40 -3.80 -9.92
C VAL A 231 -19.25 -4.62 -11.19
N VAL A 232 -18.54 -4.06 -12.17
CA VAL A 232 -18.27 -4.70 -13.46
C VAL A 232 -16.81 -5.12 -13.51
N GLY A 233 -16.57 -6.42 -13.61
CA GLY A 233 -15.26 -7.04 -13.46
C GLY A 233 -14.93 -7.29 -11.99
N ALA A 234 -14.88 -8.56 -11.58
CA ALA A 234 -14.54 -8.96 -10.22
C ALA A 234 -13.29 -9.84 -10.20
N GLY A 235 -12.19 -9.26 -10.70
CA GLY A 235 -10.85 -9.66 -10.29
C GLY A 235 -10.56 -9.20 -8.85
N SER A 236 -9.29 -9.28 -8.44
CA SER A 236 -8.87 -8.92 -7.07
C SER A 236 -9.36 -7.52 -6.64
N PHE A 237 -9.33 -6.53 -7.53
CA PHE A 237 -9.80 -5.17 -7.22
C PHE A 237 -11.32 -5.11 -6.98
N GLY A 238 -12.13 -5.65 -7.89
CA GLY A 238 -13.59 -5.64 -7.78
C GLY A 238 -14.09 -6.42 -6.56
N GLU A 239 -13.44 -7.53 -6.21
CA GLU A 239 -13.75 -8.28 -4.98
C GLU A 239 -13.50 -7.44 -3.72
N ASN A 240 -12.39 -6.69 -3.66
CA ASN A 240 -12.10 -5.79 -2.54
C ASN A 240 -13.10 -4.62 -2.47
N ILE A 241 -13.59 -4.11 -3.61
CA ILE A 241 -14.67 -3.11 -3.64
C ILE A 241 -15.96 -3.67 -3.03
N ILE A 242 -16.37 -4.89 -3.43
CA ILE A 242 -17.60 -5.53 -2.92
C ILE A 242 -17.50 -5.79 -1.42
N ALA A 243 -16.41 -6.44 -0.99
CA ALA A 243 -16.19 -6.77 0.41
C ALA A 243 -16.10 -5.50 1.27
N GLY A 244 -15.31 -4.50 0.85
CA GLY A 244 -15.12 -3.25 1.56
C GLY A 244 -16.39 -2.40 1.67
N ALA A 245 -17.16 -2.27 0.58
CA ALA A 245 -18.42 -1.53 0.58
C ALA A 245 -19.45 -2.18 1.50
N SER A 246 -19.59 -3.50 1.41
CA SER A 246 -20.51 -4.28 2.22
C SER A 246 -20.14 -4.23 3.70
N ARG A 247 -18.86 -4.40 4.04
CA ARG A 247 -18.38 -4.26 5.42
C ARG A 247 -18.70 -2.88 5.99
N LYS A 248 -18.43 -1.81 5.24
CA LYS A 248 -18.75 -0.46 5.75
C LYS A 248 -20.25 -0.25 5.92
N TRP A 249 -21.05 -0.80 5.01
CA TRP A 249 -22.51 -0.78 5.14
C TRP A 249 -22.95 -1.46 6.44
N PHE A 250 -22.39 -2.62 6.76
CA PHE A 250 -22.61 -3.31 8.04
C PHE A 250 -22.26 -2.44 9.26
N GLU A 251 -21.08 -1.81 9.26
CA GLU A 251 -20.61 -0.96 10.36
C GLU A 251 -21.47 0.29 10.57
N THR A 252 -22.04 0.86 9.50
CA THR A 252 -22.77 2.13 9.54
C THR A 252 -24.27 1.98 9.72
N ARG A 253 -24.86 0.86 9.27
CA ARG A 253 -26.29 0.57 9.38
C ARG A 253 -26.52 -0.90 9.74
N PRO A 254 -26.22 -1.32 10.97
CA PRO A 254 -26.57 -2.66 11.40
C PRO A 254 -28.11 -2.82 11.32
N LEU A 255 -28.56 -3.72 10.44
CA LEU A 255 -29.88 -4.39 10.48
C LEU A 255 -31.14 -3.60 10.05
N SER A 256 -31.10 -2.69 9.07
CA SER A 256 -32.34 -2.06 8.55
C SER A 256 -32.64 -2.35 7.06
N VAL A 257 -31.65 -2.39 6.17
CA VAL A 257 -31.83 -2.78 4.75
C VAL A 257 -30.51 -3.34 4.20
N PRO A 258 -30.49 -4.50 3.52
CA PRO A 258 -29.26 -5.03 2.91
C PRO A 258 -28.83 -4.17 1.70
N LEU A 259 -27.51 -3.94 1.58
CA LEU A 259 -26.92 -3.27 0.43
C LEU A 259 -27.25 -4.04 -0.85
N GLN A 260 -27.76 -3.38 -1.88
CA GLN A 260 -27.98 -4.04 -3.16
C GLN A 260 -26.68 -3.99 -3.98
N VAL A 261 -26.16 -5.16 -4.34
CA VAL A 261 -24.95 -5.27 -5.16
C VAL A 261 -25.29 -6.02 -6.44
N LEU A 262 -25.02 -5.40 -7.58
CA LEU A 262 -25.03 -6.06 -8.89
C LEU A 262 -23.59 -6.37 -9.28
N LEU A 263 -23.24 -7.66 -9.28
CA LEU A 263 -21.95 -8.15 -9.73
C LEU A 263 -22.07 -8.63 -11.18
N VAL A 264 -21.35 -7.97 -12.10
CA VAL A 264 -21.26 -8.35 -13.51
C VAL A 264 -19.85 -8.82 -13.82
N ASP A 265 -19.70 -10.09 -14.15
CA ASP A 265 -18.42 -10.70 -14.52
C ASP A 265 -18.69 -12.02 -15.24
N ILE A 266 -17.83 -12.45 -16.15
CA ILE A 266 -17.95 -13.76 -16.81
C ILE A 266 -18.11 -14.92 -15.80
N ARG A 267 -17.51 -14.80 -14.61
CA ARG A 267 -17.55 -15.77 -13.51
C ARG A 267 -18.33 -15.28 -12.28
N ALA A 268 -19.23 -14.33 -12.45
CA ALA A 268 -19.96 -13.67 -11.35
C ALA A 268 -20.55 -14.63 -10.30
N ARG A 269 -21.15 -15.76 -10.73
CA ARG A 269 -21.75 -16.75 -9.82
C ARG A 269 -20.72 -17.41 -8.90
N GLU A 270 -19.62 -17.90 -9.47
CA GLU A 270 -18.52 -18.54 -8.71
C GLU A 270 -17.88 -17.54 -7.74
N ILE A 271 -17.70 -16.29 -8.18
CA ILE A 271 -17.10 -15.23 -7.35
C ILE A 271 -18.03 -14.90 -6.17
N LYS A 272 -19.34 -14.76 -6.41
CA LYS A 272 -20.34 -14.55 -5.35
C LYS A 272 -20.26 -15.67 -4.30
N GLU A 273 -20.27 -16.93 -4.73
CA GLU A 273 -20.21 -18.08 -3.82
C GLU A 273 -18.93 -18.06 -2.98
N ARG A 274 -17.77 -17.81 -3.60
CA ARG A 274 -16.50 -17.69 -2.90
C ARG A 274 -16.48 -16.55 -1.88
N LEU A 275 -17.01 -15.38 -2.23
CA LEU A 275 -17.09 -14.23 -1.33
C LEU A 275 -17.98 -14.52 -0.11
N LEU A 276 -19.14 -15.15 -0.32
CA LEU A 276 -20.04 -15.53 0.77
C LEU A 276 -19.42 -16.58 1.72
N MET A 277 -18.63 -17.51 1.18
CA MET A 277 -17.88 -18.48 1.99
C MET A 277 -16.72 -17.84 2.77
N THR A 278 -16.08 -16.83 2.17
CA THR A 278 -14.95 -16.11 2.78
C THR A 278 -15.41 -15.14 3.86
N TYR A 279 -16.56 -14.48 3.65
CA TYR A 279 -17.14 -13.48 4.54
C TYR A 279 -18.57 -13.88 4.92
N PRO A 280 -18.79 -14.70 5.95
CA PRO A 280 -20.12 -15.18 6.31
C PRO A 280 -21.15 -14.05 6.55
N CYS A 281 -20.73 -12.93 7.15
CA CYS A 281 -21.62 -11.76 7.38
C CYS A 281 -22.05 -11.04 6.10
N LEU A 282 -21.40 -11.28 4.96
CA LEU A 282 -21.74 -10.67 3.69
C LEU A 282 -23.16 -11.03 3.25
N GLY A 283 -23.59 -12.27 3.49
CA GLY A 283 -24.93 -12.76 3.13
C GLY A 283 -26.06 -12.03 3.86
N ASP A 284 -25.82 -11.64 5.12
CA ASP A 284 -26.79 -10.90 5.94
C ASP A 284 -26.79 -9.40 5.61
N THR A 285 -25.66 -8.88 5.12
CA THR A 285 -25.43 -7.45 4.93
C THR A 285 -25.76 -6.97 3.52
N ALA A 286 -25.50 -7.79 2.51
CA ALA A 286 -25.58 -7.40 1.11
C ALA A 286 -26.32 -8.46 0.29
N ASN A 287 -27.27 -8.01 -0.52
CA ASN A 287 -27.91 -8.85 -1.51
C ASN A 287 -27.12 -8.76 -2.83
N ILE A 288 -26.27 -9.75 -3.08
CA ILE A 288 -25.44 -9.82 -4.29
C ILE A 288 -26.20 -10.55 -5.40
N HIS A 289 -26.53 -9.83 -6.45
CA HIS A 289 -27.09 -10.35 -7.69
C HIS A 289 -25.95 -10.56 -8.70
N ALA A 290 -25.69 -11.82 -9.06
CA ALA A 290 -24.60 -12.20 -9.95
C ALA A 290 -25.10 -12.39 -11.39
N VAL A 291 -24.53 -11.63 -12.33
CA VAL A 291 -24.83 -11.70 -13.76
C VAL A 291 -23.58 -12.15 -14.51
N SER A 292 -23.61 -13.40 -14.99
CA SER A 292 -22.52 -14.01 -15.73
C SER A 292 -22.60 -13.68 -17.21
N VAL A 293 -22.01 -12.54 -17.60
CA VAL A 293 -22.04 -12.02 -18.97
C VAL A 293 -20.72 -11.34 -19.32
N ASP A 294 -20.31 -11.43 -20.59
CA ASP A 294 -19.20 -10.64 -21.13
C ASP A 294 -19.68 -9.22 -21.44
N VAL A 295 -18.95 -8.21 -20.97
CA VAL A 295 -19.26 -6.79 -21.21
C VAL A 295 -19.27 -6.40 -22.68
N ARG A 296 -18.59 -7.17 -23.54
CA ARG A 296 -18.57 -6.98 -25.00
C ARG A 296 -19.78 -7.59 -25.70
N SER A 297 -20.62 -8.35 -24.99
CA SER A 297 -21.78 -9.02 -25.57
C SER A 297 -22.97 -8.09 -25.78
N ALA A 298 -23.83 -8.42 -26.75
CA ALA A 298 -25.09 -7.70 -26.98
C ALA A 298 -26.04 -7.78 -25.77
N GLU A 299 -25.97 -8.85 -24.98
CA GLU A 299 -26.73 -9.01 -23.75
C GLU A 299 -26.37 -7.92 -22.74
N PHE A 300 -25.07 -7.69 -22.50
CA PHE A 300 -24.62 -6.61 -21.62
C PHE A 300 -25.05 -5.23 -22.13
N GLN A 301 -24.93 -4.99 -23.44
CA GLN A 301 -25.31 -3.72 -24.07
C GLN A 301 -26.82 -3.44 -23.98
N SER A 302 -27.65 -4.47 -23.92
CA SER A 302 -29.11 -4.34 -23.83
C SER A 302 -29.61 -3.78 -22.49
N GLY A 303 -28.82 -3.89 -21.41
CA GLY A 303 -29.19 -3.42 -20.07
C GLY A 303 -30.35 -4.19 -19.41
N SER A 304 -30.76 -5.34 -19.96
CA SER A 304 -31.93 -6.11 -19.48
C SER A 304 -31.83 -6.51 -18.00
N TYR A 305 -30.62 -6.81 -17.53
CA TYR A 305 -30.29 -7.15 -16.14
C TYR A 305 -30.50 -6.01 -15.13
N LEU A 306 -30.61 -4.75 -15.58
CA LEU A 306 -30.91 -3.63 -14.67
C LEU A 306 -32.39 -3.57 -14.30
N LYS A 307 -33.26 -4.25 -15.06
CA LYS A 307 -34.72 -4.23 -14.85
C LYS A 307 -35.18 -5.08 -13.66
N SER A 308 -34.32 -5.97 -13.16
CA SER A 308 -34.65 -6.86 -12.03
C SER A 308 -34.52 -6.19 -10.66
N PHE A 309 -34.01 -4.96 -10.60
CA PHE A 309 -33.84 -4.22 -9.34
C PHE A 309 -35.04 -3.33 -9.06
N GLY A 310 -35.54 -3.37 -7.82
CA GLY A 310 -36.59 -2.47 -7.32
C GLY A 310 -36.11 -1.02 -7.14
N SER A 311 -36.84 -0.23 -6.35
CA SER A 311 -36.45 1.16 -6.06
C SER A 311 -35.16 1.24 -5.22
N TYR A 312 -34.21 2.06 -5.65
CA TYR A 312 -32.98 2.40 -4.92
C TYR A 312 -32.83 3.92 -4.84
N SER A 313 -32.04 4.38 -3.87
CA SER A 313 -31.83 5.79 -3.58
C SER A 313 -30.83 6.46 -4.52
N SER A 314 -29.76 5.76 -4.86
CA SER A 314 -28.72 6.20 -5.79
C SER A 314 -28.00 4.99 -6.39
N VAL A 315 -27.28 5.21 -7.50
CA VAL A 315 -26.50 4.17 -8.19
C VAL A 315 -25.04 4.57 -8.23
N LEU A 316 -24.16 3.70 -7.72
CA LEU A 316 -22.73 3.85 -7.88
C LEU A 316 -22.17 2.67 -8.66
N VAL A 317 -21.52 2.96 -9.78
CA VAL A 317 -20.93 1.94 -10.65
C VAL A 317 -19.42 1.98 -10.51
N PHE A 318 -18.79 0.84 -10.26
CA PHE A 318 -17.36 0.63 -10.39
C PHE A 318 -17.09 -0.31 -11.56
N ILE A 319 -16.42 0.19 -12.58
CA ILE A 319 -15.84 -0.62 -13.64
C ILE A 319 -14.39 -0.91 -13.26
N CYS A 320 -14.09 -2.19 -13.04
CA CYS A 320 -12.83 -2.67 -12.47
C CYS A 320 -12.02 -3.54 -13.46
N LEU A 321 -12.41 -3.55 -14.74
CA LEU A 321 -11.75 -4.30 -15.80
C LEU A 321 -10.31 -3.81 -16.03
N ASP A 322 -9.38 -4.74 -16.30
CA ASP A 322 -7.99 -4.41 -16.62
C ASP A 322 -7.84 -3.77 -18.02
N ASP A 323 -8.73 -4.11 -18.95
CA ASP A 323 -8.78 -3.53 -20.29
C ASP A 323 -9.54 -2.20 -20.27
N ASP A 324 -8.81 -1.08 -20.37
CA ASP A 324 -9.38 0.28 -20.37
C ASP A 324 -10.47 0.47 -21.44
N THR A 325 -10.31 -0.13 -22.63
CA THR A 325 -11.27 0.06 -23.75
C THR A 325 -12.58 -0.69 -23.46
N ALA A 326 -12.49 -1.92 -22.98
CA ALA A 326 -13.64 -2.68 -22.52
C ALA A 326 -14.31 -1.98 -21.33
N GLY A 327 -13.51 -1.42 -20.41
CA GLY A 327 -13.96 -0.62 -19.28
C GLY A 327 -14.78 0.59 -19.70
N LEU A 328 -14.27 1.40 -20.64
CA LEU A 328 -14.99 2.56 -21.16
C LEU A 328 -16.25 2.17 -21.92
N THR A 329 -16.18 1.13 -22.74
CA THR A 329 -17.35 0.61 -23.47
C THR A 329 -18.46 0.20 -22.50
N ALA A 330 -18.09 -0.47 -21.40
CA ALA A 330 -19.04 -0.85 -20.36
C ALA A 330 -19.64 0.37 -19.63
N ALA A 331 -18.80 1.37 -19.31
CA ALA A 331 -19.22 2.61 -18.68
C ALA A 331 -20.24 3.39 -19.54
N LEU A 332 -19.99 3.52 -20.85
CA LEU A 332 -20.88 4.21 -21.78
C LEU A 332 -22.22 3.49 -21.95
N ALA A 333 -22.19 2.16 -22.06
CA ALA A 333 -23.40 1.34 -22.12
C ALA A 333 -24.28 1.54 -20.87
N LEU A 334 -23.68 1.49 -19.68
CA LEU A 334 -24.40 1.71 -18.42
C LEU A 334 -24.88 3.15 -18.28
N SER A 335 -24.08 4.15 -18.70
CA SER A 335 -24.48 5.56 -18.68
C SER A 335 -25.79 5.77 -19.44
N HIS A 336 -25.94 5.16 -20.62
CA HIS A 336 -27.18 5.23 -21.41
C HIS A 336 -28.41 4.69 -20.67
N HIS A 337 -28.27 3.56 -19.96
CA HIS A 337 -29.38 2.93 -19.23
C HIS A 337 -29.69 3.58 -17.88
N LEU A 338 -28.81 4.43 -17.38
CA LEU A 338 -28.94 5.11 -16.08
C LEU A 338 -29.35 6.58 -16.21
N VAL A 339 -29.58 7.08 -17.42
CA VAL A 339 -30.08 8.45 -17.65
C VAL A 339 -31.37 8.69 -16.85
N GLY A 340 -31.41 9.83 -16.14
CA GLY A 340 -32.55 10.23 -15.30
C GLY A 340 -32.54 9.62 -13.90
N ARG A 341 -31.50 8.87 -13.53
CA ARG A 341 -31.27 8.38 -12.15
C ARG A 341 -30.14 9.17 -11.51
N ASP A 342 -30.13 9.27 -10.17
CA ASP A 342 -28.97 9.73 -9.43
C ASP A 342 -27.88 8.64 -9.48
N ALA A 343 -27.04 8.72 -10.52
CA ALA A 343 -26.06 7.70 -10.86
C ALA A 343 -24.69 8.31 -11.12
N ARG A 344 -23.62 7.61 -10.71
CA ARG A 344 -22.24 7.97 -11.03
C ARG A 344 -21.46 6.73 -11.43
N ILE A 345 -20.59 6.86 -12.43
CA ILE A 345 -19.82 5.75 -12.96
C ILE A 345 -18.33 6.03 -12.78
N LEU A 346 -17.65 5.17 -12.03
CA LEU A 346 -16.21 5.17 -11.91
C LEU A 346 -15.63 4.14 -12.87
N VAL A 347 -14.72 4.58 -13.74
CA VAL A 347 -14.10 3.71 -14.75
C VAL A 347 -12.60 3.63 -14.56
N ARG A 348 -12.08 2.40 -14.45
CA ARG A 348 -10.64 2.14 -14.34
C ARG A 348 -9.94 2.50 -15.64
N MET A 349 -8.91 3.34 -15.56
CA MET A 349 -8.11 3.85 -16.66
C MET A 349 -6.64 3.84 -16.26
N ASP A 350 -6.00 2.67 -16.39
CA ASP A 350 -4.62 2.48 -15.90
C ASP A 350 -3.58 2.68 -17.01
N HIS A 351 -3.92 2.39 -18.27
CA HIS A 351 -2.96 2.26 -19.36
C HIS A 351 -3.07 3.39 -20.41
N ASN A 352 -4.23 4.06 -20.49
CA ASN A 352 -4.54 5.01 -21.56
C ASN A 352 -4.88 6.41 -20.99
N PRO A 353 -3.86 7.22 -20.62
CA PRO A 353 -4.09 8.55 -20.07
C PRO A 353 -4.83 9.50 -21.05
N GLY A 354 -4.65 9.29 -22.36
CA GLY A 354 -5.39 10.04 -23.39
C GLY A 354 -6.89 9.77 -23.37
N LEU A 355 -7.29 8.49 -23.23
CA LEU A 355 -8.71 8.13 -23.07
C LEU A 355 -9.25 8.69 -21.75
N ALA A 356 -8.49 8.62 -20.67
CA ALA A 356 -8.89 9.21 -19.39
C ALA A 356 -9.14 10.73 -19.48
N ALA A 357 -8.31 11.46 -20.22
CA ALA A 357 -8.49 12.90 -20.45
C ALA A 357 -9.77 13.18 -21.25
N LEU A 358 -10.00 12.45 -22.35
CA LEU A 358 -11.20 12.57 -23.16
C LEU A 358 -12.48 12.28 -22.36
N VAL A 359 -12.48 11.25 -21.51
CA VAL A 359 -13.62 10.93 -20.64
C VAL A 359 -13.92 12.08 -19.67
N LYS A 360 -12.90 12.74 -19.12
CA LYS A 360 -13.12 13.92 -18.24
C LYS A 360 -13.75 15.08 -18.99
N GLU A 361 -13.32 15.33 -20.22
CA GLU A 361 -13.86 16.43 -21.05
C GLU A 361 -15.26 16.13 -21.59
N MET A 362 -15.51 14.88 -21.96
CA MET A 362 -16.76 14.44 -22.59
C MET A 362 -17.77 13.83 -21.61
N SER A 363 -17.49 13.88 -20.30
CA SER A 363 -18.36 13.27 -19.30
C SER A 363 -19.78 13.84 -19.45
N PRO A 364 -20.81 12.98 -19.63
CA PRO A 364 -22.19 13.45 -19.77
C PRO A 364 -22.62 14.27 -18.54
N GLU A 365 -23.38 15.35 -18.75
CA GLU A 365 -23.96 16.12 -17.64
C GLU A 365 -25.00 15.30 -16.84
N THR A 366 -25.62 14.29 -17.47
CA THR A 366 -26.71 13.51 -16.89
C THR A 366 -26.22 12.39 -15.97
N VAL A 367 -25.20 11.62 -16.37
CA VAL A 367 -24.59 10.54 -15.57
C VAL A 367 -23.06 10.69 -15.66
N PRO A 368 -22.40 11.28 -14.65
CA PRO A 368 -20.98 11.55 -14.71
C PRO A 368 -20.15 10.27 -14.79
N ILE A 369 -19.18 10.25 -15.71
CA ILE A 369 -18.18 9.20 -15.85
C ILE A 369 -16.85 9.73 -15.33
N ILE A 370 -16.36 9.14 -14.25
CA ILE A 370 -15.18 9.59 -13.52
C ILE A 370 -14.09 8.55 -13.73
N PRO A 371 -13.04 8.87 -14.52
CA PRO A 371 -11.93 7.95 -14.68
C PRO A 371 -11.07 7.95 -13.41
N TYR A 372 -10.66 6.77 -12.98
CA TYR A 372 -9.73 6.58 -11.87
C TYR A 372 -8.58 5.68 -12.32
N ASN A 373 -7.40 5.91 -11.73
CA ASN A 373 -6.23 5.07 -11.97
C ASN A 373 -5.97 4.25 -10.72
N SER A 374 -6.24 2.95 -10.78
CA SER A 374 -6.13 2.03 -9.64
C SER A 374 -4.68 1.95 -9.13
N LEU A 375 -3.72 2.01 -10.05
CA LEU A 375 -2.29 1.92 -9.76
C LEU A 375 -1.80 3.15 -9.01
N SER A 376 -2.30 4.35 -9.31
CA SER A 376 -1.86 5.59 -8.65
C SER A 376 -2.13 5.57 -7.14
N PHE A 377 -3.21 4.91 -6.72
CA PHE A 377 -3.57 4.76 -5.30
C PHE A 377 -2.80 3.60 -4.66
N ALA A 378 -2.62 2.52 -5.40
CA ALA A 378 -1.91 1.34 -4.93
C ALA A 378 -0.39 1.62 -4.81
N ALA A 379 0.20 2.34 -5.76
CA ALA A 379 1.65 2.52 -5.94
C ALA A 379 2.20 3.77 -5.24
N ARG A 380 1.65 4.17 -4.09
CA ARG A 380 2.20 5.30 -3.30
C ARG A 380 3.46 4.85 -2.54
N PRO A 381 4.60 5.58 -2.59
CA PRO A 381 5.86 5.06 -2.10
C PRO A 381 5.87 4.98 -0.57
N ASP A 382 5.15 5.89 0.10
CA ASP A 382 4.94 5.91 1.55
C ASP A 382 4.13 4.71 2.04
N LEU A 383 3.05 4.34 1.33
CA LEU A 383 2.23 3.17 1.68
C LEU A 383 2.94 1.86 1.33
N VAL A 384 3.61 1.82 0.18
CA VAL A 384 4.35 0.63 -0.26
C VAL A 384 5.56 0.41 0.63
N LEU A 385 6.41 1.42 0.90
CA LEU A 385 7.60 1.28 1.76
C LEU A 385 7.26 1.07 3.24
N GLY A 386 6.08 1.52 3.65
CA GLY A 386 5.62 1.44 5.02
C GLY A 386 4.83 0.17 5.36
N GLY A 387 4.30 -0.52 4.35
CA GLY A 387 3.53 -1.76 4.50
C GLY A 387 2.34 -1.65 5.47
N ILE A 388 2.01 -2.76 6.12
CA ILE A 388 0.96 -2.84 7.14
C ILE A 388 1.30 -1.94 8.33
N ARG A 389 2.59 -1.85 8.71
CA ARG A 389 3.06 -1.05 9.85
C ARG A 389 2.70 0.43 9.70
N GLU A 390 2.90 1.01 8.53
CA GLU A 390 2.62 2.43 8.28
C GLU A 390 1.12 2.73 8.25
N ILE A 391 0.29 1.79 7.76
CA ILE A 391 -1.17 1.92 7.79
C ILE A 391 -1.65 2.00 9.25
N LEU A 392 -1.16 1.10 10.11
CA LEU A 392 -1.50 1.11 11.53
C LEU A 392 -0.98 2.38 12.22
N ALA A 393 0.27 2.77 11.95
CA ALA A 393 0.89 3.94 12.57
C ALA A 393 0.16 5.25 12.23
N ARG A 394 -0.28 5.40 10.97
CA ARG A 394 -1.14 6.52 10.53
C ARG A 394 -2.46 6.52 11.28
N ALA A 395 -3.12 5.38 11.39
CA ALA A 395 -4.41 5.27 12.09
C ALA A 395 -4.30 5.60 13.59
N ILE A 396 -3.22 5.17 14.24
CA ILE A 396 -2.92 5.52 15.63
C ILE A 396 -2.75 7.04 15.78
N HIS A 397 -2.02 7.68 14.86
CA HIS A 397 -1.85 9.13 14.86
C HIS A 397 -3.14 9.89 14.57
N ASP A 398 -3.95 9.41 13.63
CA ASP A 398 -5.25 9.99 13.32
C ASP A 398 -6.18 9.93 14.55
N GLN A 399 -6.12 8.83 15.31
CA GLN A 399 -6.84 8.72 16.58
C GLN A 399 -6.32 9.70 17.64
N TYR A 400 -5.00 9.90 17.72
CA TYR A 400 -4.41 10.92 18.59
C TYR A 400 -4.94 12.31 18.27
N LEU A 401 -5.00 12.68 16.98
CA LEU A 401 -5.57 13.95 16.54
C LEU A 401 -7.08 14.05 16.84
N ALA A 402 -7.83 12.95 16.69
CA ALA A 402 -9.27 12.92 16.96
C ALA A 402 -9.61 13.07 18.45
N ASN A 403 -8.77 12.53 19.34
CA ASN A 403 -8.96 12.62 20.79
C ASN A 403 -8.55 13.98 21.38
N LYS A 404 -7.89 14.84 20.59
CA LYS A 404 -7.48 16.18 21.02
C LYS A 404 -8.63 17.18 20.85
N SER A 405 -9.03 17.83 21.94
CA SER A 405 -10.06 18.87 21.91
C SER A 405 -9.54 20.13 21.18
N PRO A 406 -10.39 20.83 20.40
CA PRO A 406 -10.02 22.09 19.75
C PRO A 406 -9.63 23.22 20.73
N HIS A 407 -9.93 23.07 22.02
CA HIS A 407 -9.56 23.99 23.08
C HIS A 407 -8.24 23.65 23.80
N ASP A 408 -7.60 22.53 23.49
CA ASP A 408 -6.32 22.10 24.07
C ASP A 408 -5.16 22.82 23.36
N THR A 409 -5.11 24.15 23.51
CA THR A 409 -4.11 25.06 22.90
C THR A 409 -2.86 25.19 23.78
N GLY A 410 -2.41 24.08 24.35
CA GLY A 410 -1.13 24.00 25.04
C GLY A 410 0.02 24.03 24.04
N GLN A 411 0.74 25.15 24.00
CA GLN A 411 2.06 25.38 23.37
C GLN A 411 2.45 24.41 22.24
N ASN A 412 2.19 24.82 20.99
CA ASN A 412 2.96 24.46 19.79
C ASN A 412 3.44 23.00 19.76
N ASP A 413 2.54 22.04 19.99
CA ASP A 413 2.90 20.64 20.08
C ASP A 413 3.24 20.15 18.66
N ALA A 414 4.52 19.91 18.40
CA ALA A 414 5.06 19.55 17.08
C ALA A 414 4.45 18.24 16.49
N ALA A 415 3.65 17.52 17.30
CA ALA A 415 2.87 16.37 16.90
C ALA A 415 1.47 16.70 16.36
N MET A 416 0.96 17.94 16.51
CA MET A 416 -0.38 18.36 16.08
C MET A 416 -0.42 18.78 14.61
N VAL A 417 0.11 17.92 13.74
CA VAL A 417 0.13 18.12 12.29
C VAL A 417 -0.35 16.86 11.59
N PRO A 418 -0.83 16.96 10.33
CA PRO A 418 -1.12 15.78 9.52
C PRO A 418 0.11 14.87 9.43
N TRP A 419 -0.12 13.55 9.27
CA TRP A 419 0.96 12.56 9.23
C TRP A 419 2.10 12.91 8.27
N ASP A 420 1.76 13.44 7.09
CA ASP A 420 2.73 13.74 6.04
C ASP A 420 3.67 14.90 6.41
N ASP A 421 3.31 15.72 7.40
CA ASP A 421 4.11 16.81 7.98
C ASP A 421 4.72 16.42 9.34
N LEU A 422 4.32 15.28 9.91
CA LEU A 422 4.74 14.82 11.23
C LEU A 422 6.26 14.54 11.24
N PRO A 423 7.04 15.08 12.20
CA PRO A 423 8.46 14.76 12.33
C PRO A 423 8.74 13.26 12.47
N GLU A 424 9.83 12.78 11.88
CA GLU A 424 10.16 11.35 11.80
C GLU A 424 10.21 10.65 13.16
N ARG A 425 10.64 11.35 14.22
CA ARG A 425 10.62 10.85 15.60
C ARG A 425 9.21 10.41 16.04
N PHE A 426 8.20 11.23 15.75
CA PHE A 426 6.81 10.93 16.11
C PHE A 426 6.22 9.86 15.19
N ARG A 427 6.57 9.84 13.90
CA ARG A 427 6.21 8.73 13.01
C ARG A 427 6.73 7.40 13.55
N GLU A 428 8.02 7.36 13.91
CA GLU A 428 8.63 6.15 14.44
C GLU A 428 8.01 5.72 15.78
N SER A 429 7.63 6.66 16.65
CA SER A 429 6.90 6.35 17.88
C SER A 429 5.57 5.62 17.60
N ASN A 430 4.77 6.11 16.65
CA ASN A 430 3.51 5.47 16.24
C ASN A 430 3.75 4.10 15.57
N ARG A 431 4.82 3.99 14.78
CA ARG A 431 5.19 2.71 14.16
C ARG A 431 5.65 1.65 15.16
N LEU A 432 6.37 2.04 16.21
CA LEU A 432 6.75 1.15 17.32
C LEU A 432 5.52 0.72 18.13
N GLN A 433 4.53 1.60 18.31
CA GLN A 433 3.26 1.23 18.95
C GLN A 433 2.49 0.19 18.11
N ALA A 434 2.46 0.36 16.78
CA ALA A 434 1.86 -0.62 15.87
C ALA A 434 2.54 -2.00 15.97
N GLU A 435 3.87 -2.05 16.06
CA GLU A 435 4.63 -3.30 16.22
C GLU A 435 4.31 -4.01 17.56
N GLY A 436 4.00 -3.26 18.62
CA GLY A 436 3.67 -3.83 19.94
C GLY A 436 2.25 -4.41 20.06
N ILE A 437 1.39 -4.30 19.04
CA ILE A 437 -0.01 -4.75 19.12
C ILE A 437 -0.12 -6.25 19.40
N LEU A 438 0.65 -7.09 18.69
CA LEU A 438 0.52 -8.54 18.83
C LEU A 438 1.08 -9.06 20.16
N GLU A 439 2.13 -8.44 20.68
CA GLU A 439 2.66 -8.74 22.01
C GLU A 439 1.61 -8.47 23.10
N LYS A 440 0.94 -7.30 23.03
CA LYS A 440 -0.17 -6.96 23.93
C LYS A 440 -1.30 -7.99 23.86
N LEU A 441 -1.75 -8.36 22.66
CA LEU A 441 -2.80 -9.37 22.51
C LEU A 441 -2.42 -10.72 23.15
N ARG A 442 -1.20 -11.19 22.91
CA ARG A 442 -0.73 -12.47 23.47
C ARG A 442 -0.60 -12.43 24.98
N ALA A 443 -0.27 -11.29 25.57
CA ALA A 443 -0.20 -11.11 27.02
C ALA A 443 -1.56 -11.36 27.72
N VAL A 444 -2.67 -11.14 27.04
CA VAL A 444 -4.04 -11.45 27.51
C VAL A 444 -4.62 -12.73 26.88
N GLY A 445 -3.77 -13.58 26.30
CA GLY A 445 -4.17 -14.85 25.69
C GLY A 445 -5.03 -14.70 24.42
N CYS A 446 -4.94 -13.57 23.74
CA CYS A 446 -5.55 -13.34 22.43
C CYS A 446 -4.50 -13.46 21.31
N ASP A 447 -4.97 -13.64 20.08
CA ASP A 447 -4.17 -13.66 18.85
C ASP A 447 -4.93 -12.91 17.73
N ILE A 448 -4.40 -12.92 16.51
CA ILE A 448 -5.05 -12.35 15.33
C ILE A 448 -5.43 -13.42 14.30
N LEU A 449 -6.53 -13.19 13.60
CA LEU A 449 -6.96 -13.95 12.42
C LEU A 449 -7.32 -12.99 11.28
N PRO A 450 -7.39 -13.43 10.02
CA PRO A 450 -8.01 -12.65 8.96
C PRO A 450 -9.42 -12.27 9.35
N LEU A 451 -9.81 -11.04 9.03
CA LEU A 451 -11.14 -10.54 9.28
C LEU A 451 -12.13 -11.18 8.29
N THR A 452 -12.66 -12.34 8.66
CA THR A 452 -13.73 -13.02 7.93
C THR A 452 -15.10 -12.77 8.57
N ASP A 453 -15.13 -12.55 9.88
CA ASP A 453 -16.34 -12.23 10.63
C ASP A 453 -16.35 -10.73 10.97
N TRP A 454 -17.20 -9.96 10.30
CA TRP A 454 -17.30 -8.52 10.53
C TRP A 454 -17.92 -8.17 11.88
N LYS A 455 -18.53 -9.12 12.60
CA LYS A 455 -18.93 -8.92 14.00
C LYS A 455 -17.71 -8.95 14.92
N ALA A 456 -16.59 -9.54 14.53
CA ALA A 456 -15.40 -9.64 15.37
C ALA A 456 -14.74 -8.29 15.68
N THR A 457 -15.01 -7.22 14.92
CA THR A 457 -14.54 -5.87 15.27
C THR A 457 -15.26 -5.28 16.48
N SER A 458 -16.33 -5.89 16.97
CA SER A 458 -16.98 -5.54 18.25
C SER A 458 -16.30 -6.16 19.47
N PHE A 459 -15.20 -6.89 19.27
CA PHE A 459 -14.39 -7.43 20.35
C PHE A 459 -14.01 -6.32 21.33
N SER A 460 -14.27 -6.58 22.62
CA SER A 460 -13.96 -5.67 23.72
C SER A 460 -13.15 -6.42 24.77
N PHE A 461 -12.06 -5.79 25.21
CA PHE A 461 -11.28 -6.26 26.35
C PHE A 461 -12.05 -6.05 27.67
N THR A 462 -11.77 -6.86 28.68
CA THR A 462 -12.32 -6.61 30.02
C THR A 462 -11.65 -5.37 30.63
N PRO A 463 -12.27 -4.70 31.62
CA PRO A 463 -11.64 -3.57 32.31
C PRO A 463 -10.24 -3.88 32.87
N GLU A 464 -10.04 -5.10 33.40
CA GLU A 464 -8.76 -5.55 33.94
C GLU A 464 -7.70 -5.75 32.85
N GLU A 465 -8.10 -6.31 31.71
CA GLU A 465 -7.24 -6.43 30.54
C GLU A 465 -6.84 -5.04 30.00
N ILE A 466 -7.78 -4.07 29.98
CA ILE A 466 -7.50 -2.71 29.56
C ILE A 466 -6.43 -2.06 30.44
N GLU A 467 -6.55 -2.17 31.77
CA GLU A 467 -5.53 -1.61 32.68
C GLU A 467 -4.16 -2.27 32.49
N TYR A 468 -4.13 -3.60 32.39
CA TYR A 468 -2.88 -4.33 32.21
C TYR A 468 -2.17 -3.97 30.90
N LEU A 469 -2.93 -3.89 29.80
CA LEU A 469 -2.38 -3.54 28.49
C LEU A 469 -2.00 -2.05 28.39
N ALA A 470 -2.71 -1.16 29.10
CA ALA A 470 -2.37 0.26 29.19
C ALA A 470 -1.05 0.46 29.94
N GLU A 471 -0.82 -0.27 31.04
CA GLU A 471 0.47 -0.27 31.73
C GLU A 471 1.61 -0.74 30.81
N MET A 472 1.39 -1.83 30.05
CA MET A 472 2.36 -2.31 29.07
C MET A 472 2.69 -1.25 28.01
N GLU A 473 1.68 -0.55 27.50
CA GLU A 473 1.87 0.52 26.52
C GLU A 473 2.68 1.69 27.08
N HIS A 474 2.39 2.10 28.31
CA HIS A 474 3.14 3.16 28.99
C HIS A 474 4.60 2.78 29.23
N VAL A 475 4.86 1.55 29.66
CA VAL A 475 6.22 1.02 29.84
C VAL A 475 7.00 1.05 28.52
N ARG A 476 6.39 0.55 27.44
CA ARG A 476 6.98 0.60 26.08
C ARG A 476 7.31 2.04 25.66
N TRP A 477 6.37 2.97 25.85
CA TRP A 477 6.58 4.38 25.53
C TRP A 477 7.72 5.00 26.35
N MET A 478 7.78 4.74 27.66
CA MET A 478 8.87 5.21 28.51
C MET A 478 10.23 4.67 28.07
N GLU A 479 10.33 3.39 27.70
CA GLU A 479 11.56 2.79 27.19
C GLU A 479 12.01 3.45 25.87
N ALA A 480 11.07 3.67 24.95
CA ALA A 480 11.34 4.39 23.70
C ALA A 480 11.79 5.84 23.95
N MET A 481 11.25 6.52 24.96
CA MET A 481 11.67 7.87 25.34
C MET A 481 13.06 7.87 26.00
N LYS A 482 13.34 6.91 26.89
CA LYS A 482 14.66 6.74 27.55
C LYS A 482 15.77 6.51 26.52
N THR A 483 15.55 5.65 25.52
CA THR A 483 16.55 5.41 24.45
C THR A 483 16.85 6.67 23.63
N GLN A 484 15.89 7.60 23.56
CA GLN A 484 16.06 8.91 22.93
C GLN A 484 16.68 9.96 23.87
N GLY A 485 17.01 9.58 25.10
CA GLY A 485 17.66 10.40 26.11
C GLY A 485 16.69 11.23 26.96
N PHE A 486 15.40 10.89 26.97
CA PHE A 486 14.44 11.58 27.83
C PHE A 486 14.52 11.10 29.29
N SER A 487 14.28 12.03 30.20
CA SER A 487 14.17 11.79 31.63
C SER A 487 12.94 12.48 32.22
N PHE A 488 12.68 12.22 33.50
CA PHE A 488 11.61 12.90 34.22
C PHE A 488 11.90 14.39 34.39
N GLY A 489 10.88 15.22 34.17
CA GLY A 489 10.87 16.62 34.57
C GLY A 489 9.44 17.14 34.61
N SER A 490 9.18 18.13 35.46
CA SER A 490 7.82 18.65 35.71
C SER A 490 7.15 19.29 34.50
N ILE A 491 7.91 19.62 33.45
CA ILE A 491 7.42 20.24 32.22
C ILE A 491 8.01 19.47 31.02
N LYS A 492 7.19 19.28 29.99
CA LYS A 492 7.64 18.75 28.69
C LYS A 492 8.59 19.76 28.04
N ASP A 493 9.85 19.38 27.84
CA ASP A 493 10.87 20.20 27.20
C ASP A 493 11.67 19.32 26.23
N GLU A 494 11.48 19.55 24.93
CA GLU A 494 12.15 18.79 23.87
C GLU A 494 13.66 19.07 23.81
N GLN A 495 14.11 20.27 24.19
CA GLN A 495 15.53 20.61 24.16
C GLN A 495 16.28 19.98 25.33
N LYS A 496 15.68 20.03 26.53
CA LYS A 496 16.23 19.39 27.74
C LYS A 496 15.95 17.90 27.82
N LYS A 497 15.12 17.38 26.90
CA LYS A 497 14.63 16.01 26.87
C LYS A 497 13.98 15.61 28.21
N THR A 498 13.04 16.41 28.69
CA THR A 498 12.27 16.09 29.90
C THR A 498 10.79 15.92 29.59
N HIS A 499 10.13 15.00 30.29
CA HIS A 499 8.68 14.79 30.16
C HIS A 499 8.04 14.43 31.51
N PRO A 500 6.86 15.00 31.86
CA PRO A 500 6.22 14.77 33.17
C PRO A 500 5.74 13.33 33.35
N SER A 501 5.25 12.69 32.29
CA SER A 501 4.77 11.29 32.33
C SER A 501 5.88 10.24 32.44
N MET A 502 7.17 10.61 32.60
CA MET A 502 8.28 9.65 32.76
C MET A 502 8.37 9.09 34.19
N VAL A 503 7.24 8.58 34.69
CA VAL A 503 7.05 7.97 36.01
C VAL A 503 6.31 6.63 35.86
N PRO A 504 6.37 5.71 36.85
CA PRO A 504 5.60 4.47 36.82
C PRO A 504 4.11 4.69 36.53
N TYR A 505 3.47 3.75 35.81
CA TYR A 505 2.06 3.89 35.39
C TYR A 505 1.12 4.20 36.57
N ILE A 506 1.36 3.58 37.73
CA ILE A 506 0.56 3.79 38.94
C ILE A 506 0.61 5.24 39.47
N GLU A 507 1.67 5.99 39.16
CA GLU A 507 1.88 7.38 39.59
C GLU A 507 1.31 8.40 38.58
N LEU A 508 0.83 7.96 37.42
CA LEU A 508 0.18 8.84 36.45
C LEU A 508 -1.17 9.35 36.97
N SER A 509 -1.55 10.56 36.54
CA SER A 509 -2.92 11.02 36.70
C SER A 509 -3.88 10.18 35.86
N GLU A 510 -5.15 10.10 36.27
CA GLU A 510 -6.15 9.36 35.49
C GLU A 510 -6.32 9.88 34.07
N SER A 511 -6.12 11.19 33.85
CA SER A 511 -6.14 11.78 32.50
C SER A 511 -5.00 11.30 31.60
N GLU A 512 -3.83 11.00 32.16
CA GLU A 512 -2.71 10.46 31.40
C GLU A 512 -2.91 8.97 31.14
N LYS A 513 -3.35 8.19 32.14
CA LYS A 513 -3.69 6.77 31.97
C LYS A 513 -4.77 6.55 30.92
N GLU A 514 -5.76 7.45 30.85
CA GLU A 514 -6.86 7.33 29.89
C GLU A 514 -6.38 7.34 28.45
N LYS A 515 -5.27 8.04 28.15
CA LYS A 515 -4.67 8.03 26.81
C LYS A 515 -4.20 6.62 26.44
N ASP A 516 -3.52 5.93 27.35
CA ASP A 516 -3.05 4.57 27.12
C ASP A 516 -4.24 3.59 27.01
N ARG A 517 -5.24 3.71 27.89
CA ARG A 517 -6.47 2.90 27.82
C ARG A 517 -7.21 3.08 26.51
N ASP A 518 -7.35 4.30 26.02
CA ASP A 518 -7.97 4.60 24.72
C ASP A 518 -7.21 3.93 23.58
N THR A 519 -5.88 3.96 23.59
CA THR A 519 -5.09 3.29 22.56
C THR A 519 -5.33 1.78 22.54
N VAL A 520 -5.49 1.16 23.72
CA VAL A 520 -5.81 -0.27 23.86
C VAL A 520 -7.19 -0.58 23.32
N ARG A 521 -8.20 0.22 23.68
CA ARG A 521 -9.59 0.04 23.20
C ARG A 521 -9.69 0.11 21.67
N MET A 522 -8.80 0.86 21.03
CA MET A 522 -8.78 1.02 19.57
C MET A 522 -8.04 -0.10 18.81
N ILE A 523 -7.36 -1.03 19.50
CA ILE A 523 -6.64 -2.14 18.86
C ILE A 523 -7.53 -2.95 17.87
N PRO A 524 -8.76 -3.37 18.21
CA PRO A 524 -9.61 -4.11 17.29
C PRO A 524 -9.95 -3.30 16.02
N TYR A 525 -10.13 -1.98 16.15
CA TYR A 525 -10.35 -1.09 15.02
C TYR A 525 -9.11 -1.01 14.11
N TYR A 526 -7.91 -0.82 14.68
CA TYR A 526 -6.67 -0.77 13.90
C TYR A 526 -6.42 -2.05 13.11
N LEU A 527 -6.62 -3.22 13.73
CA LEU A 527 -6.50 -4.50 13.03
C LEU A 527 -7.54 -4.63 11.90
N GLY A 528 -8.75 -4.11 12.13
CA GLY A 528 -9.75 -4.02 11.09
C GLY A 528 -9.28 -3.23 9.86
N LEU A 529 -8.42 -2.22 10.01
CA LEU A 529 -7.84 -1.46 8.89
C LEU A 529 -6.82 -2.24 8.07
N ILE A 530 -6.40 -3.42 8.52
CA ILE A 530 -5.46 -4.27 7.78
C ILE A 530 -6.08 -5.64 7.50
N ASP A 531 -7.41 -5.72 7.60
CA ASP A 531 -8.22 -6.92 7.37
C ASP A 531 -7.86 -8.09 8.31
N PHE A 532 -7.54 -7.75 9.56
CA PHE A 532 -7.38 -8.68 10.69
C PHE A 532 -8.42 -8.43 11.78
N GLN A 533 -8.67 -9.44 12.60
CA GLN A 533 -9.52 -9.39 13.79
C GLN A 533 -8.79 -9.98 14.99
N VAL A 534 -9.18 -9.53 16.18
CA VAL A 534 -8.79 -10.18 17.44
C VAL A 534 -9.49 -11.54 17.53
N TYR A 535 -8.76 -12.56 17.93
CA TYR A 535 -9.24 -13.90 18.19
C TYR A 535 -8.85 -14.32 19.60
N ARG A 536 -9.84 -14.76 20.38
CA ARG A 536 -9.61 -15.38 21.69
C ARG A 536 -9.84 -16.89 21.52
N PRO A 537 -8.78 -17.71 21.60
CA PRO A 537 -8.94 -19.17 21.55
C PRO A 537 -9.86 -19.64 22.66
N GLU A 538 -10.77 -20.58 22.36
CA GLU A 538 -11.50 -21.29 23.39
C GLU A 538 -10.48 -22.07 24.24
N ARG A 539 -10.39 -21.74 25.53
CA ARG A 539 -9.52 -22.47 26.44
C ARG A 539 -10.15 -23.81 26.78
N ASN A 540 -9.33 -24.86 26.77
CA ASN A 540 -9.70 -26.11 27.42
C ASN A 540 -9.78 -25.83 28.93
N PRO A 541 -10.87 -26.20 29.64
CA PRO A 541 -11.01 -25.95 31.08
C PRO A 541 -9.86 -26.47 31.95
N ALA A 542 -9.03 -27.37 31.40
CA ALA A 542 -7.87 -27.96 32.05
C ALA A 542 -6.61 -27.07 32.10
N ASP A 543 -6.50 -26.01 31.29
CA ASP A 543 -5.26 -25.22 31.18
C ASP A 543 -5.09 -24.13 32.25
N GLY A 544 -6.04 -23.99 33.18
CA GLY A 544 -5.99 -22.98 34.24
C GLY A 544 -6.14 -21.54 33.72
N ALA A 545 -6.53 -20.63 34.60
CA ALA A 545 -6.55 -19.20 34.26
C ALA A 545 -5.11 -18.70 34.16
N ILE A 546 -4.70 -18.11 33.03
CA ILE A 546 -3.54 -17.21 33.02
C ILE A 546 -3.90 -16.06 33.97
N PRO A 547 -3.20 -15.90 35.12
CA PRO A 547 -3.45 -14.77 35.98
C PRO A 547 -3.10 -13.50 35.21
N VAL A 548 -4.08 -12.61 35.03
CA VAL A 548 -3.82 -11.24 34.61
C VAL A 548 -3.06 -10.59 35.77
N GLY A 549 -1.74 -10.49 35.64
CA GLY A 549 -0.90 -9.64 36.49
C GLY A 549 -0.90 -9.96 37.99
N GLY A 550 -0.17 -11.01 38.39
CA GLY A 550 0.36 -11.14 39.74
C GLY A 550 1.87 -11.27 39.68
N ARG A 551 2.61 -10.17 39.47
CA ARG A 551 4.04 -10.16 39.81
C ARG A 551 4.14 -10.01 41.32
N GLU A 552 4.41 -11.12 42.00
CA GLU A 552 5.03 -11.08 43.32
C GLU A 552 6.30 -10.24 43.20
N ARG A 553 6.44 -9.29 44.13
CA ARG A 553 7.62 -8.44 44.26
C ARG A 553 8.76 -9.31 44.78
N GLU A 554 9.85 -9.39 44.03
CA GLU A 554 11.20 -9.61 44.57
C GLU A 554 12.13 -8.52 44.06
#